data_AF-A0A2V8V4I6-F1
#
_entry.id   AF-A0A2V8V4I6-F1
#
_cell.length_a   1.000
_cell.length_b   1.000
_cell.length_c   1.000
_cell.angle_alpha   90.00
_cell.angle_beta   90.00
_cell.angle_gamma   90.00
#
_symmetry.space_group_name_H-M   'P 1'
#
loop_
_entity.id
_entity.type
_entity.pdbx_description
1 polymer ?
#
loop_
_entity_poly.entity_id
_entity_poly.type
_entity_poly.pdbx_seq_one_letter_code
_entity_poly.pdbx_strand_id
1 'polypeptide(L)' 'MRSIGMPELLVILAVAVLLFGGRKIPEIAKGLGEGIRNFKTALKSEEEKVEEKKQA' A
#
# COMPACT_ATOMS: atom_id res chain seq x y z
N MET A 1 -23.44 -17.79 -8.55
CA MET A 1 -22.55 -16.71 -9.00
C MET A 1 -21.13 -17.25 -8.96
N ARG A 2 -20.38 -17.18 -10.07
CA ARG A 2 -18.98 -17.66 -10.10
C ARG A 2 -18.13 -16.69 -9.28
N SER A 3 -17.74 -17.12 -8.08
CA SER A 3 -16.71 -16.44 -7.30
C SER A 3 -15.41 -16.54 -8.09
N ILE A 4 -14.73 -15.42 -8.32
CA ILE A 4 -13.37 -15.43 -8.88
C ILE A 4 -12.53 -16.27 -7.92
N GLY A 5 -12.10 -17.43 -8.40
CA GLY A 5 -11.28 -18.34 -7.65
C GLY A 5 -9.83 -17.89 -7.64
N MET A 6 -9.04 -18.55 -6.79
CA MET A 6 -7.58 -18.39 -6.79
C MET A 6 -6.96 -18.60 -8.20
N PRO A 7 -7.43 -19.54 -9.05
CA PRO A 7 -6.89 -19.72 -10.40
C PRO A 7 -7.10 -18.50 -11.31
N GLU A 8 -8.30 -17.92 -11.35
CA GLU A 8 -8.59 -16.75 -12.17
C GLU A 8 -7.78 -15.52 -11.72
N LEU A 9 -7.61 -15.34 -10.40
CA LEU A 9 -6.79 -14.27 -9.86
C LEU A 9 -5.32 -14.40 -10.29
N LEU A 10 -4.77 -15.62 -10.29
CA LEU A 10 -3.41 -15.90 -10.75
C LEU A 10 -3.22 -15.55 -12.24
N VAL A 11 -4.20 -15.87 -13.09
CA VAL A 11 -4.16 -15.54 -14.51
C VAL A 11 -4.18 -14.02 -14.72
N ILE A 12 -5.05 -13.30 -14.02
CA ILE A 12 -5.10 -11.84 -14.07
C ILE A 12 -3.76 -11.25 -13.64
N LEU A 13 -3.19 -11.77 -12.55
CA LEU A 13 -1.91 -11.30 -12.02
C LEU A 13 -0.75 -11.59 -13.00
N ALA A 14 -0.75 -12.74 -13.66
CA ALA A 14 0.21 -13.07 -14.71
C ALA A 14 0.12 -12.10 -15.91
N VAL A 15 -1.09 -11.79 -16.37
CA VAL A 15 -1.31 -10.81 -17.45
C VAL A 15 -0.86 -9.41 -17.01
N ALA A 16 -1.19 -8.98 -15.79
CA ALA A 16 -0.73 -7.70 -15.25
C ALA A 16 0.80 -7.63 -15.19
N VAL A 17 1.47 -8.70 -14.76
CA VAL A 17 2.93 -8.79 -14.75
C VAL A 17 3.53 -8.76 -16.16
N LEU A 18 2.88 -9.33 -17.16
CA LEU A 18 3.33 -9.23 -18.56
C LEU A 18 3.20 -7.81 -19.11
N LEU A 19 2.10 -7.10 -18.81
CA LEU A 19 1.85 -5.73 -19.29
C LEU A 19 2.75 -4.70 -18.61
N PHE A 20 2.86 -4.78 -17.28
CA PHE A 20 3.67 -3.84 -16.50
C PHE A 20 5.13 -4.28 -16.39
N GLY A 21 5.44 -5.55 -16.61
CA GLY A 21 6.75 -6.14 -16.36
C GLY A 21 6.97 -6.43 -14.88
N GLY A 22 7.58 -7.59 -14.57
CA GLY A 22 7.86 -8.01 -13.19
C GLY A 22 8.72 -7.04 -12.38
N ARG A 23 9.41 -6.10 -13.03
CA ARG A 23 10.24 -5.08 -12.38
C ARG A 23 9.45 -3.85 -11.91
N LYS A 24 8.32 -3.50 -12.53
CA LYS A 24 7.52 -2.32 -12.14
C LYS A 24 6.67 -2.55 -10.90
N ILE A 25 6.22 -3.78 -10.67
CA ILE A 25 5.45 -4.14 -9.47
C ILE A 25 6.22 -3.80 -8.17
N PRO A 26 7.47 -4.26 -7.95
CA PRO A 26 8.22 -3.92 -6.74
C PRO A 26 8.58 -2.43 -6.64
N GLU A 27 8.79 -1.76 -7.78
CA GLU A 27 9.06 -0.31 -7.82
C GLU A 27 7.86 0.50 -7.32
N ILE A 28 6.65 0.18 -7.84
CA ILE A 28 5.40 0.80 -7.39
C ILE A 28 5.12 0.44 -5.93
N ALA A 29 5.28 -0.82 -5.54
CA ALA A 29 5.07 -1.26 -4.16
C ALA A 29 5.99 -0.54 -3.17
N LYS A 30 7.26 -0.30 -3.55
CA LYS A 30 8.21 0.44 -2.73
C LYS A 30 7.79 1.90 -2.58
N GLY A 31 7.44 2.58 -3.67
CA GLY A 31 6.95 3.97 -3.62
C GLY A 31 5.66 4.13 -2.82
N LEU A 32 4.70 3.21 -3.00
CA LEU A 32 3.45 3.19 -2.25
C LEU A 32 3.70 2.92 -0.75
N GLY A 33 4.60 1.98 -0.44
CA GLY A 33 4.96 1.60 0.93
C GLY A 33 5.66 2.74 1.68
N GLU A 34 6.58 3.45 1.02
CA GLU A 34 7.22 4.64 1.58
C GLU A 34 6.19 5.76 1.82
N GLY A 35 5.28 5.98 0.86
CA GLY A 35 4.19 6.95 1.01
C GLY A 35 3.27 6.64 2.19
N ILE A 36 2.81 5.40 2.31
CA ILE A 36 1.96 4.94 3.43
C ILE A 36 2.70 5.07 4.76
N ARG A 37 3.98 4.70 4.81
CA ARG A 37 4.82 4.83 6.02
C ARG A 37 4.94 6.27 6.46
N ASN A 38 5.28 7.19 5.54
CA ASN A 38 5.41 8.60 5.86
C ASN A 38 4.06 9.21 6.29
N PHE A 39 2.97 8.82 5.63
CA PHE A 39 1.62 9.24 6.01
C PHE A 39 1.27 8.79 7.44
N LYS A 40 1.54 7.52 7.78
CA LYS A 40 1.31 6.98 9.13
C LYS A 40 2.16 7.66 10.19
N THR A 41 3.43 7.97 9.88
CA THR A 41 4.32 8.69 10.79
C THR A 41 3.84 10.12 11.05
N ALA A 42 3.44 10.84 10.00
CA ALA A 42 2.93 12.20 10.12
C ALA A 42 1.67 12.26 11.01
N LEU A 43 0.72 11.34 10.81
CA LEU A 43 -0.47 11.24 11.65
C LEU A 43 -0.14 10.97 13.11
N LYS A 44 0.79 10.04 13.39
CA LYS A 44 1.17 9.69 14.76
C LYS A 44 1.89 10.84 15.49
N SER A 45 2.74 11.58 14.78
CA SER A 45 3.40 12.79 15.32
C SER A 45 2.40 13.92 15.59
N GLU A 46 1.33 14.01 14.81
CA GLU A 46 0.25 14.97 15.05
C GLU A 46 -0.61 14.58 16.26
N GLU A 47 -0.92 13.29 16.42
CA GLU A 47 -1.60 12.75 17.61
C GLU A 47 -0.80 13.00 18.90
N GLU A 48 0.51 12.70 18.92
CA GLU A 48 1.37 12.99 20.09
C GLU A 48 1.42 14.49 20.42
N LYS A 49 1.43 15.37 19.40
CA LYS A 49 1.39 16.82 19.61
C LYS A 49 0.07 17.34 20.19
N VAL A 50 -1.03 16.65 19.90
CA VAL A 50 -2.37 17.02 20.38
C VAL A 50 -2.56 16.61 21.85
N GLU A 51 -1.94 15.52 22.30
CA GLU A 51 -1.94 15.12 23.71
C GLU A 51 -1.09 16.04 24.60
N GLU A 52 0.08 16.48 24.12
CA GLU A 52 0.99 17.35 24.88
C GLU A 52 0.40 18.75 25.12
N LYS A 53 -0.41 19.27 24.17
CA LYS A 53 -1.11 20.56 24.31
C LYS A 53 -2.34 20.54 25.22
N LYS A 54 -2.83 19.36 25.62
CA LYS A 54 -4.03 19.22 26.44
C LYS A 54 -3.72 19.05 27.93
N GLN A 55 -2.43 18.93 28.28
CA GLN A 55 -1.94 18.69 29.63
C GLN A 55 -1.20 19.90 30.24
N ALA A 56 -1.14 21.03 29.52
CA ALA A 56 -0.67 22.34 29.97
C ALA A 56 -1.82 23.35 30.00
#